data_AF-A0A126QN62-F1
#
_entry.id   AF-A0A126QN62-F1
#
_cell.length_a   1.000
_cell.length_b   1.000
_cell.length_c   1.000
_cell.angle_alpha   90.00
_cell.angle_beta   90.00
_cell.angle_gamma   90.00
#
_symmetry.space_group_name_H-M   'P 1'
#
loop_
_entity.id
_entity.type
_entity.pdbx_description
1 polymer ?
#
loop_
_entity_poly.entity_id
_entity_poly.type
_entity_poly.pdbx_seq_one_letter_code
_entity_poly.pdbx_strand_id
1 'polypeptide(L)'
;MRELIPTLDTKEKSFHGLLAVGALAGVIEGSIRYGLTLHTAFPGMLLTLLGAFFGGFTGFFLKDCLRTWRGLKPYRGINNDGWVMGGFLGALAGTLLQVAASPDGANLVIGSILGAYAGAACGAIPDEVVTPILLRMLEKAPGKP
;
A
#
# COMPACT_ATOMS: atom_id res chain seq x y z
N MET A 1 29.44 -5.62 9.69
CA MET A 1 28.38 -4.58 9.84
C MET A 1 27.08 -4.89 9.10
N ARG A 2 27.03 -5.72 8.04
CA ARG A 2 25.77 -6.12 7.38
C ARG A 2 24.90 -7.10 8.18
N GLU A 3 25.41 -7.69 9.26
CA GLU A 3 24.69 -8.69 10.07
C GLU A 3 23.88 -8.12 11.24
N LEU A 4 24.01 -6.82 11.56
CA LEU A 4 23.32 -6.23 12.72
C LEU A 4 21.95 -5.64 12.42
N ILE A 5 21.61 -5.45 11.13
CA ILE A 5 20.35 -4.84 10.71
C ILE A 5 19.58 -5.90 9.92
N PRO A 6 18.48 -6.46 10.46
CA PRO A 6 17.65 -7.39 9.72
C PRO A 6 17.17 -6.71 8.42
N THR A 7 17.37 -7.39 7.29
CA THR A 7 16.90 -6.90 6.00
C THR A 7 15.38 -6.98 5.97
N LEU A 8 14.72 -5.82 5.98
CA LEU A 8 13.26 -5.72 5.87
C LEU A 8 12.75 -6.44 4.63
N ASP A 9 11.70 -7.25 4.80
CA ASP A 9 11.02 -7.92 3.70
C ASP A 9 10.26 -6.88 2.85
N THR A 10 9.93 -7.24 1.61
CA THR A 10 9.20 -6.40 0.66
C THR A 10 7.88 -5.92 1.26
N LYS A 11 7.17 -6.80 1.98
CA LYS A 11 5.94 -6.46 2.70
C LYS A 11 6.16 -5.35 3.72
N GLU A 12 7.21 -5.44 4.53
CA GLU A 12 7.52 -4.46 5.56
C GLU A 12 7.94 -3.13 4.94
N LYS A 13 8.72 -3.16 3.86
CA LYS A 13 9.08 -1.97 3.08
C LYS A 13 7.85 -1.29 2.50
N SER A 14 6.93 -2.05 1.90
CA SER A 14 5.67 -1.51 1.38
C SER A 14 4.79 -0.97 2.50
N PHE A 15 4.74 -1.64 3.65
CA PHE A 15 4.00 -1.14 4.82
C PHE A 15 4.55 0.19 5.31
N HIS A 16 5.87 0.31 5.50
CA HIS A 16 6.49 1.57 5.89
C HIS A 16 6.37 2.64 4.80
N GLY A 17 6.43 2.26 3.52
CA GLY A 17 6.19 3.16 2.39
C GLY A 17 4.77 3.71 2.39
N LEU A 18 3.76 2.87 2.63
CA LEU A 18 2.37 3.28 2.76
C LEU A 18 2.18 4.31 3.87
N LEU A 19 2.77 4.04 5.05
CA LEU A 19 2.74 4.98 6.16
C LEU A 19 3.44 6.29 5.81
N ALA A 20 4.64 6.22 5.21
CA ALA A 20 5.39 7.42 4.82
C ALA A 20 4.59 8.30 3.84
N VAL A 21 3.93 7.70 2.84
CA VAL A 21 3.08 8.45 1.89
C VAL A 21 1.92 9.13 2.62
N GLY A 22 1.20 8.41 3.50
CA GLY A 22 0.12 9.00 4.28
C GLY A 22 0.60 10.13 5.22
N ALA A 23 1.76 9.95 5.85
CA ALA A 23 2.39 10.96 6.70
C ALA A 23 2.68 12.23 5.91
N LEU A 24 3.34 12.08 4.75
CA LEU A 24 3.73 13.20 3.90
C LEU A 24 2.50 13.92 3.33
N ALA A 25 1.48 13.18 2.88
CA ALA A 25 0.22 13.77 2.44
C ALA A 25 -0.42 14.62 3.56
N GLY A 26 -0.44 14.11 4.79
CA GLY A 26 -0.95 14.84 5.95
C GLY A 26 -0.14 16.09 6.30
N VAL A 27 1.20 15.98 6.30
CA VAL A 27 2.09 17.12 6.58
C VAL A 27 1.96 18.19 5.51
N ILE A 28 1.98 17.81 4.23
CA ILE A 28 1.90 18.77 3.12
C ILE A 28 0.56 19.48 3.15
N GLU A 29 -0.55 18.73 3.23
CA GLU A 29 -1.89 19.32 3.25
C GLU A 29 -2.12 20.20 4.50
N GLY A 30 -1.68 19.75 5.67
CA GLY A 30 -1.72 20.55 6.90
C GLY A 30 -0.87 21.82 6.78
N SER A 31 0.29 21.71 6.14
CA SER A 31 1.23 22.82 5.98
C SER A 31 0.72 23.89 5.02
N ILE A 32 0.00 23.49 3.97
CA ILE A 32 -0.67 24.42 3.06
C ILE A 32 -1.75 25.21 3.78
N ARG A 33 -2.51 24.59 4.69
CA ARG A 33 -3.65 25.24 5.36
C ARG A 33 -3.27 26.09 6.57
N TYR A 34 -2.31 25.63 7.38
CA TYR A 34 -2.04 26.20 8.71
C TYR A 34 -0.57 26.58 8.94
N GLY A 35 0.27 26.49 7.90
CA GLY A 35 1.73 26.57 8.06
C GLY A 35 2.32 25.25 8.57
N LEU A 36 3.66 25.15 8.67
CA LEU A 36 4.37 23.88 8.95
C LEU A 36 3.78 23.16 10.18
N THR A 37 3.10 22.04 9.92
CA THR A 37 2.38 21.27 10.94
C THR A 37 2.78 19.80 10.87
N LEU A 38 3.65 19.38 11.78
CA LEU A 38 4.11 17.98 11.85
C LEU A 38 3.07 17.05 12.47
N HIS A 39 2.16 17.58 13.31
CA HIS A 39 1.16 16.78 14.00
C HIS A 39 0.11 16.16 13.05
N THR A 40 -0.07 16.72 11.85
CA THR A 40 -0.99 16.18 10.83
C THR A 40 -0.43 14.94 10.13
N ALA A 41 0.85 14.62 10.34
CA ALA A 41 1.46 13.37 9.87
C ALA A 41 0.71 12.14 10.41
N PHE A 42 0.42 12.12 11.72
CA PHE A 42 -0.19 10.95 12.35
C PHE A 42 -1.61 10.65 11.84
N PRO A 43 -2.53 11.64 11.78
CA PRO A 43 -3.82 11.45 11.12
C PRO A 43 -3.69 10.98 9.66
N GLY A 44 -2.80 11.57 8.87
CA GLY A 44 -2.59 11.19 7.47
C GLY A 44 -2.12 9.74 7.31
N MET A 45 -1.18 9.31 8.15
CA MET A 45 -0.74 7.90 8.24
C MET A 45 -1.90 6.96 8.56
N LEU A 46 -2.63 7.27 9.63
CA LEU A 46 -3.69 6.40 10.14
C LEU A 46 -4.82 6.24 9.12
N LEU A 47 -5.27 7.35 8.53
CA LEU A 47 -6.35 7.32 7.54
C LEU A 47 -5.94 6.54 6.28
N THR A 48 -4.71 6.74 5.80
CA THR A 48 -4.20 6.02 4.63
C THR A 48 -4.07 4.51 4.92
N LEU A 49 -3.61 4.14 6.13
CA LEU A 49 -3.54 2.75 6.57
C LEU A 49 -4.94 2.11 6.65
N LEU A 50 -5.93 2.83 7.20
CA LEU A 50 -7.32 2.37 7.23
C LEU A 50 -7.87 2.17 5.81
N GLY A 51 -7.57 3.09 4.89
CA GLY A 51 -7.91 2.95 3.47
C GLY A 51 -7.37 1.65 2.87
N ALA A 52 -6.08 1.38 3.05
CA ALA A 52 -5.47 0.13 2.59
C ALA A 52 -6.09 -1.12 3.24
N PHE A 53 -6.37 -1.08 4.55
CA PHE A 53 -6.98 -2.20 5.26
C PHE A 53 -8.38 -2.53 4.72
N PHE A 54 -9.24 -1.52 4.60
CA PHE A 54 -10.58 -1.72 4.03
C PHE A 54 -10.52 -2.14 2.57
N GLY A 55 -9.60 -1.59 1.78
CA GLY A 55 -9.37 -1.99 0.40
C GLY A 55 -8.98 -3.46 0.30
N GLY A 56 -7.98 -3.88 1.08
CA GLY A 56 -7.54 -5.27 1.16
C GLY A 56 -8.70 -6.20 1.54
N PHE A 57 -9.46 -5.86 2.59
CA PHE A 57 -10.65 -6.61 2.99
C PHE A 57 -11.67 -6.74 1.85
N THR A 58 -12.02 -5.64 1.17
CA THR A 58 -12.93 -5.67 0.03
C THR A 58 -12.41 -6.55 -1.09
N GLY A 59 -11.11 -6.47 -1.41
CA GLY A 59 -10.50 -7.31 -2.44
C GLY A 59 -10.56 -8.80 -2.10
N PHE A 60 -10.26 -9.19 -0.86
CA PHE A 60 -10.40 -10.58 -0.40
C PHE A 60 -11.84 -11.05 -0.43
N PHE A 61 -12.77 -10.22 0.06
CA PHE A 61 -14.19 -10.55 0.06
C PHE A 61 -14.72 -10.76 -1.37
N LEU A 62 -14.44 -9.84 -2.29
CA LEU A 62 -14.87 -9.94 -3.68
C LEU A 62 -14.26 -11.17 -4.36
N LYS A 63 -12.99 -11.44 -4.10
CA LYS A 63 -12.30 -12.63 -4.57
C LYS A 63 -12.99 -13.91 -4.09
N ASP A 64 -13.33 -14.00 -2.80
CA ASP A 64 -14.02 -15.17 -2.26
C ASP A 64 -15.43 -15.32 -2.81
N CYS A 65 -16.16 -14.21 -3.03
CA CYS A 65 -17.44 -14.24 -3.75
C CYS A 65 -17.29 -14.82 -5.17
N LEU A 66 -16.29 -14.35 -5.93
CA LEU A 66 -16.03 -14.82 -7.29
C LEU A 66 -15.60 -16.30 -7.32
N ARG A 67 -14.78 -16.73 -6.35
CA ARG A 67 -14.38 -18.15 -6.21
C ARG A 67 -15.58 -19.02 -5.89
N THR A 68 -16.41 -18.60 -4.94
CA THR A 68 -17.61 -19.33 -4.52
C THR A 68 -18.61 -19.43 -5.68
N TRP A 69 -18.81 -18.36 -6.44
CA TRP A 69 -19.63 -18.38 -7.65
C TRP A 69 -19.13 -19.44 -8.66
N ARG A 70 -17.81 -19.58 -8.80
CA ARG A 70 -17.17 -20.56 -9.69
C ARG A 70 -17.12 -21.98 -9.11
N GLY A 71 -17.69 -22.23 -7.93
CA GLY A 71 -17.63 -23.52 -7.25
C GLY A 71 -16.26 -23.86 -6.66
N LEU A 72 -15.36 -22.88 -6.55
CA LEU A 72 -14.04 -23.04 -5.97
C LEU A 72 -14.09 -22.80 -4.46
N LYS A 73 -13.17 -23.44 -3.72
CA LYS A 73 -13.03 -23.21 -2.28
C LYS A 73 -12.57 -21.76 -1.99
N PRO A 74 -13.04 -21.16 -0.87
CA PRO A 74 -12.55 -19.86 -0.41
C PRO A 74 -11.04 -19.84 -0.25
N TYR A 75 -10.44 -18.68 -0.51
CA TYR A 75 -9.01 -18.47 -0.38
C TYR A 75 -8.59 -18.61 1.09
N ARG A 76 -7.53 -19.37 1.34
CA ARG A 76 -6.99 -19.61 2.69
C ARG A 76 -5.58 -19.06 2.86
N GLY A 77 -5.13 -18.19 1.97
CA GLY A 77 -3.73 -17.77 1.94
C GLY A 77 -3.33 -16.98 3.18
N ILE A 78 -2.27 -17.47 3.83
CA ILE A 78 -1.69 -16.95 5.07
C ILE A 78 -0.72 -15.78 4.79
N ASN A 79 -0.24 -15.63 3.54
CA ASN A 79 0.68 -14.56 3.14
C ASN A 79 0.28 -14.01 1.75
N ASN A 80 -0.54 -12.96 1.71
CA ASN A 80 -0.70 -12.15 0.52
C ASN A 80 0.03 -10.83 0.79
N ASP A 81 1.20 -10.65 0.17
CA ASP A 81 1.97 -9.41 0.28
C ASP A 81 1.49 -8.37 -0.76
N GLY A 82 0.73 -8.83 -1.76
CA GLY A 82 0.19 -8.05 -2.86
C GLY A 82 -0.75 -6.95 -2.40
N TRP A 83 -1.58 -7.15 -1.36
CA TRP A 83 -2.46 -6.08 -0.87
C TRP A 83 -1.71 -4.95 -0.17
N VAL A 84 -0.61 -5.25 0.54
CA VAL A 84 0.22 -4.21 1.19
C VAL A 84 1.01 -3.43 0.13
N MET A 85 1.61 -4.15 -0.82
CA MET A 85 2.33 -3.53 -1.94
C MET A 85 1.39 -2.71 -2.83
N GLY A 86 0.21 -3.25 -3.15
CA GLY A 86 -0.84 -2.57 -3.89
C GLY A 86 -1.34 -1.34 -3.13
N GLY A 87 -1.55 -1.44 -1.81
CA GLY A 87 -1.89 -0.30 -0.98
C GLY A 87 -0.84 0.81 -1.03
N PHE A 88 0.45 0.48 -0.92
CA PHE A 88 1.54 1.45 -1.05
C PHE A 88 1.57 2.14 -2.41
N LEU A 89 1.60 1.36 -3.50
CA LEU A 89 1.65 1.90 -4.86
C LEU A 89 0.39 2.71 -5.18
N GLY A 90 -0.77 2.24 -4.73
CA GLY A 90 -2.04 2.93 -4.85
C GLY A 90 -2.04 4.26 -4.10
N ALA A 91 -1.57 4.29 -2.85
CA ALA A 91 -1.45 5.52 -2.07
C ALA A 91 -0.55 6.53 -2.78
N LEU A 92 0.63 6.10 -3.24
CA LEU A 92 1.57 6.96 -3.96
C LEU A 92 0.94 7.52 -5.24
N ALA A 93 0.35 6.66 -6.08
CA ALA A 93 -0.29 7.07 -7.31
C ALA A 93 -1.48 8.00 -7.07
N GLY A 94 -2.33 7.70 -6.08
CA GLY A 94 -3.48 8.53 -5.72
C GLY A 94 -3.07 9.91 -5.21
N THR A 95 -2.02 9.98 -4.39
CA THR A 95 -1.45 11.27 -3.98
C THR A 95 -0.87 12.04 -5.15
N LEU A 96 -0.09 11.39 -6.04
CA LEU A 96 0.48 12.05 -7.22
C LEU A 96 -0.59 12.56 -8.20
N LEU A 97 -1.65 11.77 -8.42
CA LEU A 97 -2.80 12.19 -9.20
C LEU A 97 -3.48 13.42 -8.58
N GLN A 98 -3.61 13.45 -7.25
CA GLN A 98 -4.18 14.59 -6.56
C GLN A 98 -3.28 15.83 -6.65
N VAL A 99 -1.95 15.68 -6.56
CA VAL A 99 -0.99 16.77 -6.81
C VAL A 99 -1.15 17.31 -8.23
N ALA A 100 -1.25 16.42 -9.23
CA ALA A 100 -1.38 16.82 -10.63
C ALA A 100 -2.72 17.49 -10.93
N ALA A 101 -3.80 17.08 -10.25
CA ALA A 101 -5.16 17.55 -10.49
C ALA A 101 -5.57 18.73 -9.59
N SER A 102 -4.82 19.04 -8.53
CA SER A 102 -5.17 20.09 -7.56
C SER A 102 -4.14 21.24 -7.59
N PRO A 103 -4.50 22.41 -8.15
CA PRO A 103 -3.64 23.60 -8.18
C PRO A 103 -3.23 24.08 -6.78
N ASP A 104 -4.10 23.86 -5.79
CA ASP A 104 -3.93 24.34 -4.43
C ASP A 104 -3.35 23.27 -3.48
N GLY A 105 -3.01 22.08 -4.00
CA GLY A 105 -2.56 20.95 -3.18
C GLY A 105 -3.62 20.48 -2.16
N ALA A 106 -4.91 20.71 -2.46
CA ALA A 106 -6.01 20.33 -1.59
C ALA A 106 -6.33 18.83 -1.74
N ASN A 107 -6.72 18.21 -0.62
CA ASN A 107 -7.21 16.84 -0.55
C ASN A 107 -6.17 15.74 -0.85
N LEU A 108 -4.87 16.01 -0.64
CA LEU A 108 -3.79 15.03 -0.82
C LEU A 108 -4.00 13.78 0.02
N VAL A 109 -4.53 13.94 1.24
CA VAL A 109 -4.88 12.83 2.13
C VAL A 109 -6.03 12.00 1.56
N ILE A 110 -7.00 12.64 0.90
CA ILE A 110 -8.09 11.90 0.24
C ILE A 110 -7.53 11.07 -0.93
N GLY A 111 -6.63 11.66 -1.72
CA GLY A 111 -5.92 10.96 -2.78
C GLY A 111 -5.16 9.73 -2.27
N SER A 112 -4.42 9.88 -1.15
CA SER A 112 -3.71 8.76 -0.54
C SER A 112 -4.65 7.67 -0.03
N ILE A 113 -5.77 8.03 0.61
CA ILE A 113 -6.76 7.06 1.14
C ILE A 113 -7.41 6.27 0.00
N LEU A 114 -7.94 6.96 -1.01
CA LEU A 114 -8.65 6.31 -2.12
C LEU A 114 -7.70 5.48 -2.98
N GLY A 115 -6.50 6.00 -3.22
CA GLY A 115 -5.43 5.27 -3.89
C GLY A 115 -5.05 4.01 -3.11
N ALA A 116 -4.81 4.12 -1.81
CA ALA A 116 -4.49 2.99 -0.94
C ALA A 116 -5.60 1.93 -0.94
N TYR A 117 -6.86 2.36 -0.87
CA TYR A 117 -8.01 1.48 -0.92
C TYR A 117 -8.07 0.70 -2.24
N ALA A 118 -8.06 1.40 -3.38
CA ALA A 118 -8.15 0.77 -4.70
C ALA A 118 -6.95 -0.14 -4.97
N GLY A 119 -5.74 0.34 -4.63
CA GLY A 119 -4.51 -0.42 -4.80
C GLY A 119 -4.48 -1.69 -3.95
N ALA A 120 -4.90 -1.63 -2.68
CA ALA A 120 -4.97 -2.79 -1.81
C ALA A 120 -6.05 -3.78 -2.26
N ALA A 121 -7.21 -3.30 -2.71
CA ALA A 121 -8.27 -4.14 -3.26
C ALA A 121 -7.80 -4.90 -4.50
N CYS A 122 -7.16 -4.19 -5.44
CA CYS A 122 -6.57 -4.81 -6.64
C CYS A 122 -5.43 -5.77 -6.29
N GLY A 123 -4.57 -5.41 -5.34
CA GLY A 123 -3.45 -6.24 -4.90
C GLY A 123 -3.88 -7.50 -4.14
N ALA A 124 -5.10 -7.53 -3.57
CA ALA A 124 -5.65 -8.71 -2.91
C ALA A 124 -6.23 -9.75 -3.88
N ILE A 125 -6.56 -9.35 -5.11
CA ILE A 125 -7.19 -10.22 -6.12
C ILE A 125 -6.24 -11.35 -6.59
N PRO A 126 -4.98 -11.09 -6.97
CA PRO A 126 -4.04 -12.14 -7.34
C PRO A 126 -3.92 -13.20 -6.25
N ASP A 127 -3.85 -14.47 -6.66
CA ASP A 127 -3.51 -15.60 -5.77
C ASP A 127 -1.99 -15.69 -5.51
N GLU A 128 -1.21 -14.72 -5.98
CA GLU A 128 0.24 -14.78 -5.99
C GLU A 128 0.86 -14.39 -4.64
N VAL A 129 1.76 -15.25 -4.19
CA VAL A 129 2.70 -14.91 -3.13
C VAL A 129 3.84 -14.16 -3.81
N VAL A 130 3.77 -12.83 -3.80
CA VAL A 130 4.73 -11.95 -4.49
C VAL A 130 6.15 -12.15 -3.95
N THR A 131 6.30 -12.35 -2.64
CA THR A 131 7.61 -12.48 -1.98
C THR A 131 8.41 -13.72 -2.44
N PRO A 132 7.86 -14.95 -2.49
CA PRO A 132 8.54 -16.10 -3.10
C PRO A 132 8.92 -15.91 -4.57
N ILE A 133 8.11 -15.20 -5.36
CA ILE A 133 8.43 -14.93 -6.77
C ILE A 133 9.63 -13.99 -6.86
N LEU A 134 9.61 -12.89 -6.08
CA LEU A 134 10.73 -11.94 -6.00
C LEU A 134 12.01 -12.59 -5.48
N LEU A 135 11.92 -13.44 -4.46
CA LEU A 135 13.07 -14.20 -3.92
C LEU A 135 13.67 -15.12 -5.00
N ARG A 136 12.84 -15.86 -5.75
CA ARG A 136 13.31 -16.71 -6.86
C ARG A 136 13.91 -15.91 -8.01
N MET A 137 13.41 -14.71 -8.29
CA MET A 137 14.00 -13.82 -9.29
C MET A 137 15.36 -13.26 -8.83
N LEU A 138 15.48 -12.94 -7.54
CA LEU A 138 16.71 -12.46 -6.92
C LEU A 138 17.79 -13.55 -6.79
N GLU A 139 17.41 -14.81 -6.72
CA GLU A 139 18.32 -15.98 -6.79
C GLU A 139 18.82 -16.24 -8.22
N LYS A 140 18.00 -15.95 -9.24
CA LYS A 140 18.37 -16.11 -10.66
C LYS A 140 19.10 -14.92 -11.29
N ALA A 141 19.27 -13.82 -10.54
CA ALA A 141 19.96 -12.65 -11.05
C ALA A 141 21.47 -12.95 -11.28
N PRO A 142 21.99 -12.76 -12.51
CA PRO A 142 23.41 -13.04 -12.78
C PRO A 142 24.29 -12.05 -12.02
N GLY A 143 25.26 -12.57 -11.26
CA GLY A 143 26.27 -11.75 -10.55
C GLY A 143 26.13 -11.65 -9.03
N LYS A 144 25.34 -12.50 -8.37
CA LYS A 144 25.55 -12.82 -6.95
C LYS A 144 26.58 -13.96 -6.83
N PRO A 145 27.37 -14.03 -5.74
CA PRO A 145 28.22 -15.19 -5.48
C PRO A 145 27.40 -16.49 -5.43
#